data_AF-A0AA45N492-F1
#
_entry.id   AF-A0AA45N492-F1
#
_cell.length_a   1.000
_cell.length_b   1.000
_cell.length_c   1.000
_cell.angle_alpha   90.00
_cell.angle_beta   90.00
_cell.angle_gamma   90.00
#
_symmetry.space_group_name_H-M   'P 1'
#
loop_
_entity.id
_entity.type
_entity.pdbx_description
1 polymer ?
#
loop_
_entity_poly.entity_id
_entity_poly.type
_entity_poly.pdbx_seq_one_letter_code
_entity_poly.pdbx_strand_id
1 'polypeptide(L)'
;MNQLLAYLPTFAVNVGRLCVWLVLLSLVFVPLERWLAVRQARLPRRALAINLGLYFLNSLLPAAILGALMSVVAVAAQALLPAAVPAAVGALPLVVKLPLSLLIAEIGFYWGHRLSHQLPWLWHFHSVHHQPEHLYFLINTHAHPVDMIVTRLFGMTPLYVLGLAGASAGGSATPALVIIIGTVWGFFIHSNLRVRLGPLESLIATPAFHHWHHTSLAPLDRNFSSTLPFLDRVFGTWHLPADWPMAYGLAETTSTAADAGQRQPTTHS
;
A
#
# COMPACT_ATOMS: atom_id res chain seq x y z
N MET A 1 -9.32 28.72 20.96
CA MET A 1 -8.20 29.22 20.13
C MET A 1 -6.83 28.77 20.67
N ASN A 2 -6.52 28.96 21.96
CA ASN A 2 -5.21 28.63 22.55
C ASN A 2 -4.81 27.14 22.48
N GLN A 3 -5.77 26.21 22.53
CA GLN A 3 -5.50 24.76 22.46
C GLN A 3 -5.01 24.31 21.07
N LEU A 4 -5.48 24.92 19.98
CA LEU A 4 -5.04 24.56 18.62
C LEU A 4 -3.61 25.05 18.34
N LEU A 5 -3.24 26.21 18.89
CA LEU A 5 -1.89 26.76 18.76
C LEU A 5 -0.83 25.86 19.42
N ALA A 6 -1.21 25.07 20.44
CA ALA A 6 -0.32 24.11 21.08
C ALA A 6 0.09 22.93 20.18
N TYR A 7 -0.71 22.60 19.17
CA TYR A 7 -0.41 21.51 18.22
C TYR A 7 0.39 21.96 17.00
N LEU A 8 0.49 23.28 16.74
CA LEU A 8 1.21 23.84 15.59
C LEU A 8 2.69 23.40 15.53
N PRO A 9 3.46 23.38 16.64
CA PRO A 9 4.85 22.95 16.58
C PRO A 9 4.98 21.49 16.14
N THR A 10 4.18 20.58 16.71
CA THR A 10 4.20 19.15 16.37
C THR A 10 3.78 18.93 14.92
N PHE A 11 2.73 19.63 14.46
CA PHE A 11 2.30 19.56 13.07
C PHE A 11 3.41 20.04 12.12
N ALA A 12 4.03 21.18 12.40
CA ALA A 12 5.13 21.73 11.60
C ALA A 12 6.33 20.79 11.54
N VAL A 13 6.70 20.17 12.67
CA VAL A 13 7.77 19.16 12.73
C VAL A 13 7.42 17.94 11.88
N ASN A 14 6.18 17.44 11.94
CA ASN A 14 5.75 16.30 11.13
C ASN A 14 5.79 16.62 9.64
N VAL A 15 5.28 17.80 9.23
CA VAL A 15 5.38 18.25 7.83
C VAL A 15 6.84 18.37 7.40
N GLY A 16 7.70 18.96 8.23
CA GLY A 16 9.14 19.07 7.95
C GLY A 16 9.81 17.71 7.74
N ARG A 17 9.50 16.73 8.59
CA ARG A 17 9.99 15.34 8.43
C ARG A 17 9.52 14.70 7.13
N LEU A 18 8.26 14.93 6.75
CA LEU A 18 7.73 14.43 5.47
C LEU A 18 8.37 15.09 4.25
N CYS A 19 8.72 16.38 4.34
CA CYS A 19 9.49 17.05 3.28
C CYS A 19 10.88 16.44 3.14
N VAL A 20 11.61 16.24 4.25
CA VAL A 20 12.92 15.58 4.23
C VAL A 20 12.82 14.18 3.63
N TRP A 21 11.82 13.41 4.05
CA TRP A 21 11.59 12.06 3.54
C TRP A 21 11.29 12.04 2.04
N LEU A 22 10.44 12.95 1.56
CA LEU A 22 10.13 13.09 0.14
C LEU A 22 11.38 13.46 -0.68
N VAL A 23 12.24 14.33 -0.15
CA VAL A 23 13.52 14.68 -0.79
C VAL A 23 14.41 13.45 -0.87
N LEU A 24 14.57 12.68 0.21
CA LEU A 24 15.38 11.46 0.20
C LEU A 24 14.86 10.42 -0.80
N LEU A 25 13.55 10.15 -0.79
CA LEU A 25 12.92 9.26 -1.77
C LEU A 25 13.13 9.77 -3.20
N SER A 26 12.98 11.07 -3.43
CA SER A 26 13.15 11.66 -4.76
C SER A 26 14.60 11.57 -5.24
N LEU A 27 15.58 11.78 -4.36
CA LEU A 27 17.00 11.64 -4.67
C LEU A 27 17.38 10.21 -5.07
N VAL A 28 16.62 9.21 -4.59
CA VAL A 28 16.82 7.80 -4.96
C VAL A 28 16.01 7.44 -6.21
N PHE A 29 14.69 7.58 -6.16
CA PHE A 29 13.80 7.05 -7.19
C PHE A 29 13.78 7.88 -8.47
N VAL A 30 13.84 9.21 -8.42
CA VAL A 30 13.79 10.03 -9.64
C VAL A 30 14.95 9.73 -10.60
N PRO A 31 16.23 9.68 -10.18
CA PRO A 31 17.31 9.33 -11.11
C PRO A 31 17.22 7.87 -11.57
N LEU A 32 16.86 6.94 -10.68
CA LEU A 32 16.72 5.53 -11.03
C LEU A 32 15.59 5.31 -12.05
N GLU A 33 14.44 5.96 -11.89
CA GLU A 33 13.32 5.88 -12.84
C GLU A 33 13.66 6.58 -14.16
N ARG A 34 14.52 7.61 -14.17
CA ARG A 34 15.00 8.19 -15.43
C ARG A 34 15.93 7.25 -16.19
N TRP A 35 16.75 6.48 -15.50
CA TRP A 35 17.77 5.62 -16.12
C TRP A 35 17.25 4.21 -16.44
N LEU A 36 16.46 3.64 -15.54
CA LEU A 36 16.02 2.23 -15.56
C LEU A 36 14.51 2.10 -15.71
N ALA A 37 13.83 3.09 -16.30
CA ALA A 37 12.39 3.07 -16.55
C ALA A 37 11.94 1.79 -17.30
N VAL A 38 10.80 1.23 -16.91
CA VAL A 38 10.06 0.29 -17.77
C VAL A 38 9.52 1.04 -18.98
N ARG A 39 8.89 2.20 -18.75
CA ARG A 39 8.35 3.09 -19.79
C ARG A 39 8.69 4.53 -19.48
N GLN A 40 9.36 5.20 -20.40
CA GLN A 40 9.61 6.64 -20.29
C GLN A 40 8.30 7.38 -20.55
N ALA A 41 7.79 8.08 -19.54
CA ALA A 41 6.59 8.90 -19.66
C ALA A 41 6.81 10.26 -18.99
N ARG A 42 6.27 11.32 -19.59
CA ARG A 42 6.27 12.63 -18.96
C ARG A 42 5.10 12.70 -17.99
N LEU A 43 5.40 12.84 -16.70
CA LEU A 43 4.37 13.01 -15.70
C LEU A 43 3.70 14.39 -15.83
N PRO A 44 2.37 14.48 -16.03
CA PRO A 44 1.68 15.76 -16.08
C PRO A 44 1.83 16.52 -14.75
N ARG A 45 2.06 17.84 -14.81
CA ARG A 45 2.18 18.68 -13.60
C ARG A 45 0.99 18.56 -12.66
N ARG A 46 -0.22 18.43 -13.23
CA ARG A 46 -1.46 18.22 -12.46
C ARG A 46 -1.43 16.90 -11.70
N ALA A 47 -1.02 15.80 -12.35
CA ALA A 47 -0.91 14.50 -11.71
C ALA A 47 0.13 14.53 -10.57
N LEU A 48 1.28 15.15 -10.80
CA LEU A 48 2.29 15.36 -9.76
C LEU A 48 1.73 16.15 -8.57
N ALA A 49 1.02 17.25 -8.81
CA ALA A 49 0.44 18.06 -7.73
C ALA A 49 -0.57 17.27 -6.89
N ILE A 50 -1.43 16.47 -7.53
CA ILE A 50 -2.37 15.57 -6.84
C ILE A 50 -1.61 14.55 -5.99
N ASN A 51 -0.59 13.91 -6.56
CA ASN A 51 0.22 12.90 -5.86
C ASN A 51 1.00 13.47 -4.67
N LEU A 52 1.50 14.70 -4.78
CA LEU A 52 2.12 15.41 -3.66
C LEU A 52 1.09 15.72 -2.56
N GLY A 53 -0.10 16.20 -2.93
CA GLY A 53 -1.18 16.44 -1.97
C GLY A 53 -1.58 15.17 -1.23
N LEU A 54 -1.78 14.06 -1.96
CA LEU A 54 -2.10 12.76 -1.40
C LEU A 54 -0.96 12.23 -0.52
N TYR A 55 0.31 12.41 -0.91
CA TYR A 55 1.46 12.03 -0.07
C TYR A 55 1.38 12.65 1.33
N PHE A 56 1.14 13.95 1.44
CA PHE A 56 1.04 14.61 2.76
C PHE A 56 -0.24 14.20 3.51
N LEU A 57 -1.38 14.15 2.82
CA LEU A 57 -2.64 13.73 3.42
C LEU A 57 -2.55 12.31 4.01
N ASN A 58 -2.06 11.37 3.21
CA ASN A 58 -1.97 9.95 3.54
C ASN A 58 -0.82 9.59 4.48
N SER A 59 0.15 10.49 4.66
CA SER A 59 1.19 10.33 5.67
C SER A 59 0.75 10.83 7.06
N LEU A 60 -0.16 11.79 7.13
CA LEU A 60 -0.59 12.40 8.39
C LEU A 60 -1.91 11.83 8.91
N LEU A 61 -2.95 11.80 8.07
CA LEU A 61 -4.31 11.47 8.49
C LEU A 61 -4.46 10.00 8.92
N PRO A 62 -4.05 9.00 8.13
CA PRO A 62 -4.11 7.61 8.55
C PRO A 62 -3.30 7.33 9.82
N ALA A 63 -2.13 7.96 9.99
CA ALA A 63 -1.30 7.76 11.17
C ALA A 63 -2.01 8.22 12.46
N ALA A 64 -2.67 9.39 12.42
CA ALA A 64 -3.42 9.91 13.55
C ALA A 64 -4.62 9.00 13.93
N ILE A 65 -5.38 8.54 12.94
CA ILE A 65 -6.55 7.68 13.16
C ILE A 65 -6.13 6.28 13.63
N LEU A 66 -5.12 5.68 12.99
CA LEU A 66 -4.64 4.35 13.34
C LEU A 66 -4.07 4.30 14.76
N GLY A 67 -3.40 5.34 15.24
CA GLY A 67 -2.92 5.38 16.63
C GLY A 67 -4.06 5.20 17.64
N ALA A 68 -5.19 5.88 17.42
CA ALA A 68 -6.37 5.76 18.28
C ALA A 68 -7.02 4.37 18.14
N LEU A 69 -7.24 3.89 16.92
CA LEU A 69 -7.86 2.58 16.68
C LEU A 69 -7.01 1.44 17.24
N MET A 70 -5.70 1.47 17.04
CA MET A 70 -4.78 0.45 17.57
C MET A 70 -4.67 0.51 19.09
N SER A 71 -4.89 1.67 19.72
CA SER A 71 -4.99 1.75 21.18
C SER A 71 -6.23 1.02 21.70
N VAL A 72 -7.37 1.15 21.03
CA VAL A 72 -8.59 0.40 21.35
C VAL A 72 -8.37 -1.10 21.17
N VAL A 73 -7.77 -1.52 20.05
CA VAL A 73 -7.41 -2.93 19.81
C VAL A 73 -6.47 -3.45 20.91
N ALA A 74 -5.47 -2.67 21.31
CA ALA A 74 -4.54 -3.05 22.36
C ALA A 74 -5.22 -3.28 23.71
N VAL A 75 -6.15 -2.39 24.10
CA VAL A 75 -6.91 -2.52 25.34
C VAL A 75 -7.86 -3.71 25.28
N ALA A 76 -8.58 -3.88 24.17
CA ALA A 76 -9.47 -5.01 23.97
C ALA A 76 -8.71 -6.35 24.01
N ALA A 77 -7.55 -6.43 23.36
CA ALA A 77 -6.70 -7.63 23.38
C ALA A 77 -6.25 -7.97 24.82
N GLN A 78 -5.84 -6.98 25.61
CA GLN A 78 -5.47 -7.18 27.02
C GLN A 78 -6.64 -7.64 27.89
N ALA A 79 -7.85 -7.17 27.60
CA ALA A 79 -9.05 -7.55 28.36
C ALA A 79 -9.58 -8.94 27.99
N LEU A 80 -9.45 -9.34 26.73
CA LEU A 80 -10.06 -10.56 26.19
C LEU A 80 -9.12 -11.78 26.17
N LEU A 81 -7.81 -11.56 26.16
CA LEU A 81 -6.83 -12.64 26.04
C LEU A 81 -6.17 -12.96 27.37
N PRO A 82 -5.85 -14.24 27.66
CA PRO A 82 -5.03 -14.59 28.80
C PRO A 82 -3.67 -13.87 28.73
N ALA A 83 -3.36 -13.07 29.76
CA ALA A 83 -2.16 -12.22 29.78
C ALA A 83 -0.85 -12.98 29.50
N ALA A 84 -0.80 -14.27 29.82
CA ALA A 84 0.34 -15.14 29.57
C ALA A 84 0.76 -15.20 28.09
N VAL A 85 -0.20 -15.18 27.15
CA VAL A 85 0.09 -15.35 25.72
C VAL A 85 0.75 -14.09 25.13
N PRO A 86 0.14 -12.88 25.21
CA PRO A 86 0.79 -11.66 24.74
C PRO A 86 2.09 -11.35 25.50
N ALA A 87 2.19 -11.72 26.78
CA ALA A 87 3.42 -11.54 27.56
C ALA A 87 4.57 -12.43 27.03
N ALA A 88 4.32 -13.71 26.77
CA ALA A 88 5.32 -14.62 26.25
C ALA A 88 5.81 -14.20 24.86
N VAL A 89 4.89 -13.84 23.96
CA VAL A 89 5.21 -13.37 22.60
C VAL A 89 5.92 -12.01 22.65
N GLY A 90 5.43 -11.10 23.51
CA GLY A 90 6.01 -9.79 23.75
C GLY A 90 7.42 -9.84 24.33
N ALA A 91 7.80 -10.93 25.02
CA ALA A 91 9.13 -11.14 25.57
C ALA A 91 10.16 -11.69 24.56
N LEU A 92 9.75 -12.07 23.34
CA LEU A 92 10.68 -12.57 22.33
C LEU A 92 11.79 -11.55 22.02
N PRO A 93 13.03 -12.01 21.75
CA PRO A 93 14.10 -11.14 21.27
C PRO A 93 13.71 -10.45 19.96
N LEU A 94 14.18 -9.21 19.75
CA LEU A 94 13.81 -8.43 18.56
C LEU A 94 14.16 -9.15 17.23
N VAL A 95 15.28 -9.89 17.21
CA VAL A 95 15.73 -10.66 16.03
C VAL A 95 14.75 -11.77 15.62
N VAL A 96 13.96 -12.31 16.56
CA VAL A 96 12.90 -13.29 16.27
C VAL A 96 11.56 -12.58 16.05
N LYS A 97 11.27 -11.60 16.90
CA LYS A 97 10.00 -10.87 16.91
C LYS A 97 9.74 -10.09 15.63
N LEU A 98 10.77 -9.43 15.09
CA LEU A 98 10.62 -8.60 13.89
C LEU A 98 10.32 -9.42 12.63
N PRO A 99 11.08 -10.48 12.29
CA PRO A 99 10.71 -11.35 11.15
C PRO A 99 9.32 -11.97 11.31
N LEU A 100 8.98 -12.43 12.52
CA LEU A 100 7.65 -12.97 12.80
C LEU A 100 6.56 -11.90 12.58
N SER A 101 6.80 -10.67 13.02
CA SER A 101 5.87 -9.56 12.83
C SER A 101 5.72 -9.15 11.38
N LEU A 102 6.81 -9.13 10.61
CA LEU A 102 6.74 -8.88 9.17
C LEU A 102 5.90 -9.94 8.46
N LEU A 103 6.11 -11.22 8.77
CA LEU A 103 5.33 -12.32 8.20
C LEU A 103 3.85 -12.24 8.57
N ILE A 104 3.54 -12.05 9.86
CA ILE A 104 2.15 -11.98 10.34
C ILE A 104 1.44 -10.75 9.79
N ALA A 105 2.11 -9.60 9.77
CA ALA A 105 1.55 -8.39 9.20
C ALA A 105 1.30 -8.55 7.70
N GLU A 106 2.22 -9.17 6.97
CA GLU A 106 2.07 -9.41 5.53
C GLU A 106 0.87 -10.30 5.22
N ILE A 107 0.59 -11.33 6.02
CA ILE A 107 -0.64 -12.13 5.89
C ILE A 107 -1.89 -11.25 6.07
N GLY A 108 -1.88 -10.36 7.07
CA GLY A 108 -2.96 -9.40 7.28
C GLY A 108 -3.11 -8.45 6.09
N PHE A 109 -2.02 -7.80 5.67
CA PHE A 109 -2.00 -6.90 4.51
C PHE A 109 -2.51 -7.58 3.24
N TYR A 110 -2.06 -8.81 2.96
CA TYR A 110 -2.52 -9.60 1.82
C TYR A 110 -4.04 -9.77 1.81
N TRP A 111 -4.65 -10.15 2.95
CA TRP A 111 -6.10 -10.33 3.03
C TRP A 111 -6.85 -9.01 2.98
N GLY A 112 -6.37 -7.97 3.65
CA GLY A 112 -6.96 -6.64 3.55
C GLY A 112 -6.99 -6.15 2.11
N HIS A 113 -5.88 -6.33 1.39
CA HIS A 113 -5.74 -5.95 0.00
C HIS A 113 -6.63 -6.78 -0.94
N ARG A 114 -6.63 -8.10 -0.79
CA ARG A 114 -7.50 -8.99 -1.57
C ARG A 114 -8.98 -8.70 -1.34
N LEU A 115 -9.39 -8.45 -0.10
CA LEU A 115 -10.77 -8.05 0.21
C LEU A 115 -11.10 -6.67 -0.38
N SER A 116 -10.12 -5.77 -0.46
CA SER A 116 -10.29 -4.49 -1.15
C SER A 116 -10.60 -4.63 -2.65
N HIS A 117 -10.14 -5.69 -3.30
CA HIS A 117 -10.52 -6.01 -4.68
C HIS A 117 -11.86 -6.74 -4.79
N GLN A 118 -12.21 -7.56 -3.81
CA GLN A 118 -13.38 -8.45 -3.89
C GLN A 118 -14.68 -7.82 -3.39
N LEU A 119 -14.61 -6.92 -2.40
CA LEU A 119 -15.79 -6.31 -1.78
C LEU A 119 -16.07 -4.95 -2.45
N PRO A 120 -17.24 -4.75 -3.10
CA PRO A 120 -17.53 -3.52 -3.85
C PRO A 120 -17.38 -2.23 -3.04
N TRP A 121 -17.73 -2.28 -1.75
CA TRP A 121 -17.57 -1.13 -0.85
C TRP A 121 -16.11 -0.77 -0.58
N LEU A 122 -15.24 -1.77 -0.39
CA LEU A 122 -13.81 -1.52 -0.22
C LEU A 122 -13.16 -1.09 -1.54
N TRP A 123 -13.56 -1.74 -2.64
CA TRP A 123 -13.11 -1.38 -3.99
C TRP A 123 -13.40 0.06 -4.34
N HIS A 124 -14.52 0.63 -3.89
CA HIS A 124 -14.81 2.05 -4.10
C HIS A 124 -13.66 2.96 -3.64
N PHE A 125 -13.03 2.65 -2.51
CA PHE A 125 -11.87 3.40 -2.00
C PHE A 125 -10.56 2.95 -2.64
N HIS A 126 -10.39 1.64 -2.82
CA HIS A 126 -9.15 1.06 -3.34
C HIS A 126 -8.95 1.35 -4.83
N SER A 127 -10.02 1.52 -5.61
CA SER A 127 -9.96 1.89 -7.03
C SER A 127 -9.25 3.22 -7.27
N VAL A 128 -9.26 4.15 -6.29
CA VAL A 128 -8.42 5.37 -6.35
C VAL A 128 -6.95 4.98 -6.52
N HIS A 129 -6.49 3.95 -5.82
CA HIS A 129 -5.12 3.46 -5.92
C HIS A 129 -4.78 2.89 -7.31
N HIS A 130 -5.74 2.21 -7.94
CA HIS A 130 -5.60 1.65 -9.28
C HIS A 130 -5.91 2.64 -10.40
N GLN A 131 -6.36 3.87 -10.10
CA GLN A 131 -6.68 4.88 -11.11
C GLN A 131 -5.49 5.31 -11.99
N PRO A 132 -4.24 5.42 -11.49
CA PRO A 132 -3.11 5.91 -12.29
C PRO A 132 -2.77 5.02 -13.49
N GLU A 133 -2.76 5.62 -14.68
CA GLU A 133 -2.34 4.95 -15.94
C GLU A 133 -0.80 4.91 -16.12
N HIS A 134 -0.06 5.54 -15.20
CA HIS A 134 1.40 5.57 -15.18
C HIS A 134 1.91 5.30 -13.76
N LEU A 135 2.69 4.23 -13.62
CA LEU A 135 3.34 3.89 -12.36
C LEU A 135 4.67 4.60 -12.20
N TYR A 136 4.92 5.04 -10.98
CA TYR A 136 6.17 5.60 -10.47
C TYR A 136 6.09 5.63 -8.93
N PHE A 137 7.22 5.81 -8.24
CA PHE A 137 7.32 5.52 -6.81
C PHE A 137 6.24 6.19 -5.95
N LEU A 138 5.84 7.42 -6.27
CA LEU A 138 4.87 8.19 -5.49
C LEU A 138 3.43 7.63 -5.57
N ILE A 139 3.13 6.76 -6.54
CA ILE A 139 1.84 6.06 -6.65
C ILE A 139 1.53 5.24 -5.41
N ASN A 140 2.55 4.79 -4.66
CA ASN A 140 2.38 4.17 -3.34
C ASN A 140 1.48 4.97 -2.39
N THR A 141 1.44 6.30 -2.54
CA THR A 141 0.59 7.18 -1.72
C THR A 141 -0.62 7.76 -2.46
N HIS A 142 -0.80 7.42 -3.75
CA HIS A 142 -2.01 7.73 -4.49
C HIS A 142 -3.09 6.74 -4.02
N ALA A 143 -3.80 7.07 -2.95
CA ALA A 143 -4.83 6.20 -2.39
C ALA A 143 -5.87 7.05 -1.65
N HIS A 144 -7.07 6.51 -1.49
CA HIS A 144 -8.04 7.11 -0.58
C HIS A 144 -7.62 6.87 0.89
N PRO A 145 -7.75 7.85 1.82
CA PRO A 145 -7.33 7.65 3.20
C PRO A 145 -8.00 6.45 3.90
N VAL A 146 -9.27 6.18 3.58
CA VAL A 146 -10.01 5.01 4.10
C VAL A 146 -9.34 3.70 3.67
N ASP A 147 -8.88 3.59 2.42
CA ASP A 147 -8.19 2.39 1.94
C ASP A 147 -6.90 2.15 2.72
N MET A 148 -6.11 3.19 2.95
CA MET A 148 -4.89 3.10 3.76
C MET A 148 -5.17 2.73 5.22
N ILE A 149 -6.27 3.21 5.80
CA ILE A 149 -6.65 2.86 7.17
C ILE A 149 -7.08 1.39 7.22
N VAL A 150 -7.95 0.95 6.31
CA VAL A 150 -8.47 -0.43 6.28
C VAL A 150 -7.33 -1.42 6.09
N THR A 151 -6.52 -1.27 5.03
CA THR A 151 -5.40 -2.18 4.75
C THR A 151 -4.39 -2.25 5.90
N ARG A 152 -4.09 -1.11 6.55
CA ARG A 152 -3.24 -1.09 7.75
C ARG A 152 -3.88 -1.70 8.98
N LEU A 153 -5.20 -1.57 9.18
CA LEU A 153 -5.89 -2.29 10.26
C LEU A 153 -5.75 -3.80 10.08
N PHE A 154 -5.91 -4.31 8.86
CA PHE A 154 -5.72 -5.74 8.60
C PHE A 154 -4.30 -6.21 8.90
N GLY A 155 -3.26 -5.46 8.47
CA GLY A 155 -1.87 -5.82 8.75
C GLY A 155 -1.47 -5.64 10.22
N MET A 156 -1.94 -4.61 10.90
CA MET A 156 -1.49 -4.26 12.25
C MET A 156 -2.27 -4.97 13.35
N THR A 157 -3.57 -5.22 13.18
CA THR A 157 -4.41 -5.83 14.23
C THR A 157 -3.84 -7.15 14.77
N PRO A 158 -3.39 -8.10 13.93
CA PRO A 158 -2.79 -9.34 14.42
C PRO A 158 -1.55 -9.11 15.30
N LEU A 159 -0.76 -8.07 15.04
CA LEU A 159 0.43 -7.77 15.85
C LEU A 159 0.07 -7.36 17.27
N TYR A 160 -1.02 -6.59 17.44
CA TYR A 160 -1.48 -6.15 18.75
C TYR A 160 -2.19 -7.27 19.51
N VAL A 161 -3.03 -8.04 18.81
CA VAL A 161 -3.74 -9.20 19.37
C VAL A 161 -2.75 -10.26 19.87
N LEU A 162 -1.68 -10.54 19.11
CA LEU A 162 -0.69 -11.55 19.48
C LEU A 162 0.37 -11.05 20.47
N GLY A 163 0.36 -9.78 20.86
CA GLY A 163 1.38 -9.19 21.75
C GLY A 163 2.71 -8.84 21.09
N LEU A 164 2.83 -8.97 19.76
CA LEU A 164 4.01 -8.58 18.98
C LEU A 164 4.24 -7.06 18.98
N ALA A 165 3.18 -6.28 19.22
CA ALA A 165 3.25 -4.84 19.40
C ALA A 165 3.86 -4.39 20.76
N GLY A 166 4.13 -5.34 21.67
CA GLY A 166 4.64 -5.09 23.02
C GLY A 166 3.59 -5.41 24.09
N ALA A 167 4.05 -5.98 25.21
CA ALA A 167 3.17 -6.41 26.31
C ALA A 167 2.90 -5.32 27.36
N SER A 168 3.56 -4.16 27.28
CA SER A 168 3.46 -3.07 28.26
C SER A 168 3.08 -1.74 27.61
N ALA A 169 2.52 -0.84 28.41
CA ALA A 169 2.04 0.48 28.01
C ALA A 169 3.13 1.40 27.37
N GLY A 170 4.42 1.03 27.47
CA GLY A 170 5.53 1.72 26.80
C GLY A 170 5.74 1.33 25.33
N GLY A 171 5.05 0.28 24.85
CA GLY A 171 5.09 -0.21 23.47
C GLY A 171 6.39 -0.92 23.07
N SER A 172 6.37 -1.61 21.92
CA SER A 172 7.55 -2.09 21.21
C SER A 172 7.85 -1.21 20.00
N ALA A 173 9.12 -1.11 19.59
CA ALA A 173 9.49 -0.51 18.30
C ALA A 173 9.00 -1.34 17.10
N THR A 174 8.55 -2.58 17.31
CA THR A 174 8.23 -3.54 16.25
C THR A 174 7.16 -3.06 15.26
N PRO A 175 5.97 -2.56 15.67
CA PRO A 175 4.96 -2.08 14.71
C PRO A 175 5.47 -0.91 13.88
N ALA A 176 6.23 0.01 14.48
CA ALA A 176 6.83 1.13 13.77
C ALA A 176 7.84 0.65 12.72
N LEU A 177 8.68 -0.34 13.05
CA LEU A 177 9.62 -0.94 12.11
C LEU A 177 8.91 -1.66 10.95
N VAL A 178 7.84 -2.41 11.22
CA VAL A 178 7.02 -3.06 10.18
C VAL A 178 6.44 -2.00 9.22
N ILE A 179 5.88 -0.90 9.75
CA ILE A 179 5.35 0.18 8.91
C ILE A 179 6.45 0.87 8.10
N ILE A 180 7.63 1.15 8.69
CA ILE A 180 8.74 1.79 7.97
C ILE A 180 9.24 0.89 6.85
N ILE A 181 9.49 -0.39 7.14
CA ILE A 181 9.97 -1.37 6.15
C ILE A 181 8.92 -1.50 5.03
N GLY A 182 7.65 -1.72 5.38
CA GLY A 182 6.56 -1.83 4.40
C GLY A 182 6.37 -0.55 3.58
N THR A 183 6.55 0.63 4.17
CA THR A 183 6.43 1.91 3.45
C THR A 183 7.55 2.09 2.43
N VAL A 184 8.81 1.86 2.82
CA VAL A 184 9.97 1.91 1.92
C VAL A 184 9.79 0.90 0.79
N TRP A 185 9.37 -0.32 1.14
CA TRP A 185 9.12 -1.37 0.17
C TRP A 185 7.97 -1.03 -0.78
N GLY A 186 6.91 -0.41 -0.27
CA GLY A 186 5.80 0.11 -1.06
C GLY A 186 6.25 1.12 -2.11
N PHE A 187 7.08 2.10 -1.75
CA PHE A 187 7.67 3.02 -2.73
C PHE A 187 8.50 2.28 -3.80
N PHE A 188 9.23 1.24 -3.40
CA PHE A 188 10.01 0.42 -4.32
C PHE A 188 9.13 -0.35 -5.31
N ILE A 189 8.14 -1.13 -4.86
CA ILE A 189 7.32 -1.97 -5.75
C ILE A 189 6.43 -1.15 -6.72
N HIS A 190 6.07 0.09 -6.37
CA HIS A 190 5.33 0.99 -7.27
C HIS A 190 6.23 1.80 -8.21
N SER A 191 7.55 1.75 -8.00
CA SER A 191 8.48 2.53 -8.82
C SER A 191 8.51 2.04 -10.26
N ASN A 192 8.75 2.95 -11.20
CA ASN A 192 8.85 2.62 -12.63
C ASN A 192 10.17 1.89 -12.98
N LEU A 193 10.77 1.14 -12.05
CA LEU A 193 12.05 0.51 -12.25
C LEU A 193 11.88 -0.84 -12.95
N ARG A 194 12.66 -1.08 -14.00
CA ARG A 194 12.69 -2.35 -14.73
C ARG A 194 13.47 -3.43 -13.96
N VAL A 195 13.03 -3.72 -12.74
CA VAL A 195 13.68 -4.66 -11.83
C VAL A 195 12.91 -5.99 -11.82
N ARG A 196 13.65 -7.05 -12.11
CA ARG A 196 13.25 -8.45 -11.93
C ARG A 196 14.37 -9.18 -11.19
N LEU A 197 14.01 -10.05 -10.24
CA LEU A 197 14.96 -10.78 -9.40
C LEU A 197 15.05 -12.29 -9.75
N GLY A 198 14.41 -12.72 -10.84
CA GLY A 198 14.40 -14.11 -11.27
C GLY A 198 13.82 -15.04 -10.19
N PRO A 199 14.55 -16.08 -9.74
CA PRO A 199 14.04 -17.03 -8.75
C PRO A 199 13.57 -16.39 -7.43
N LEU A 200 14.19 -15.28 -7.02
CA LEU A 200 13.85 -14.58 -5.77
C LEU A 200 12.51 -13.85 -5.82
N GLU A 201 11.92 -13.65 -7.00
CA GLU A 201 10.61 -13.00 -7.15
C GLU A 201 9.50 -13.80 -6.47
N SER A 202 9.72 -15.10 -6.28
CA SER A 202 8.80 -15.97 -5.53
C SER A 202 8.76 -15.69 -4.03
N LEU A 203 9.76 -15.01 -3.49
CA LEU A 203 9.93 -14.73 -2.07
C LEU A 203 9.80 -13.24 -1.75
N ILE A 204 10.23 -12.38 -2.67
CA ILE A 204 10.36 -10.94 -2.47
C ILE A 204 9.67 -10.22 -3.63
N ALA A 205 8.72 -9.35 -3.30
CA ALA A 205 7.97 -8.58 -4.31
C ALA A 205 8.86 -7.60 -5.06
N THR A 206 8.71 -7.56 -6.38
CA THR A 206 9.45 -6.65 -7.27
C THR A 206 8.50 -5.65 -7.94
N PRO A 207 9.04 -4.57 -8.54
CA PRO A 207 8.26 -3.73 -9.44
C PRO A 207 7.54 -4.54 -10.53
N ALA A 208 8.21 -5.54 -11.13
CA ALA A 208 7.56 -6.39 -12.13
C ALA A 208 6.32 -7.13 -11.57
N PHE A 209 6.42 -7.69 -10.37
CA PHE A 209 5.30 -8.36 -9.69
C PHE A 209 4.14 -7.41 -9.43
N HIS A 210 4.41 -6.24 -8.86
CA HIS A 210 3.37 -5.29 -8.47
C HIS A 210 2.81 -4.48 -9.65
N HIS A 211 3.56 -4.31 -10.72
CA HIS A 211 3.03 -3.73 -11.96
C HIS A 211 1.93 -4.61 -12.55
N TRP A 212 2.08 -5.94 -12.51
CA TRP A 212 1.04 -6.88 -12.92
C TRP A 212 -0.20 -6.84 -12.03
N HIS A 213 -0.07 -6.44 -10.76
CA HIS A 213 -1.22 -6.17 -9.90
C HIS A 213 -2.02 -4.94 -10.38
N HIS A 214 -1.32 -3.89 -10.83
CA HIS A 214 -1.88 -2.64 -11.32
C HIS A 214 -2.40 -2.67 -12.76
N THR A 215 -2.40 -3.82 -13.42
CA THR A 215 -2.81 -3.89 -14.82
C THR A 215 -4.33 -3.67 -14.97
N SER A 216 -4.72 -2.97 -16.03
CA SER A 216 -6.12 -2.84 -16.45
C SER A 216 -6.57 -3.94 -17.42
N LEU A 217 -5.70 -4.92 -17.73
CA LEU A 217 -5.95 -6.00 -18.67
C LEU A 217 -5.91 -7.36 -17.98
N ALA A 218 -6.67 -8.34 -18.49
CA ALA A 218 -6.66 -9.68 -17.91
C ALA A 218 -5.24 -10.32 -17.93
N PRO A 219 -4.87 -11.09 -16.89
CA PRO A 219 -5.68 -11.44 -15.72
C PRO A 219 -5.68 -10.33 -14.65
N LEU A 220 -6.87 -9.90 -14.26
CA LEU A 220 -7.09 -8.97 -13.15
C LEU A 220 -7.07 -9.69 -11.80
N ASP A 221 -7.01 -8.92 -10.71
CA ASP A 221 -7.14 -9.39 -9.33
C ASP A 221 -6.09 -10.47 -8.96
N ARG A 222 -4.83 -10.14 -9.23
CA ARG A 222 -3.64 -10.94 -8.92
C ARG A 222 -2.67 -10.15 -8.06
N ASN A 223 -1.72 -10.86 -7.43
CA ASN A 223 -0.55 -10.29 -6.77
C ASN A 223 -0.87 -9.29 -5.64
N PHE A 224 -1.54 -9.75 -4.58
CA PHE A 224 -1.99 -8.89 -3.47
C PHE A 224 -0.93 -8.68 -2.38
N SER A 225 0.12 -9.50 -2.31
CA SER A 225 1.20 -9.27 -1.36
C SER A 225 2.02 -8.03 -1.75
N SER A 226 2.47 -7.30 -0.74
CA SER A 226 3.32 -6.12 -0.93
C SER A 226 4.79 -6.47 -0.77
N THR A 227 5.12 -7.47 0.04
CA THR A 227 6.52 -7.83 0.34
C THR A 227 6.82 -9.29 0.06
N LEU A 228 5.88 -10.22 0.34
CA LEU A 228 6.13 -11.66 0.29
C LEU A 228 5.18 -12.40 -0.68
N PRO A 229 5.51 -12.43 -1.98
CA PRO A 229 4.71 -13.10 -3.01
C PRO A 229 4.50 -14.59 -2.87
N PHE A 230 5.20 -15.27 -1.97
CA PHE A 230 4.89 -16.67 -1.70
C PHE A 230 3.46 -16.82 -1.17
N LEU A 231 2.89 -15.80 -0.51
CA LEU A 231 1.47 -15.82 -0.09
C LEU A 231 0.53 -15.89 -1.30
N ASP A 232 0.84 -15.16 -2.37
CA ASP A 232 0.06 -15.24 -3.61
C ASP A 232 0.14 -16.64 -4.26
N ARG A 233 1.24 -17.37 -4.05
CA ARG A 233 1.32 -18.77 -4.47
C ARG A 233 0.46 -19.68 -3.60
N VAL A 234 0.55 -19.50 -2.28
CA VAL A 234 -0.22 -20.27 -1.30
C VAL A 234 -1.73 -20.09 -1.52
N PHE A 235 -2.16 -18.87 -1.85
CA PHE A 235 -3.57 -18.52 -1.98
C PHE A 235 -4.07 -18.41 -3.43
N GLY A 236 -3.25 -18.82 -4.41
CA GLY A 236 -3.65 -19.00 -5.82
C GLY A 236 -3.84 -17.71 -6.62
N THR A 237 -3.16 -16.62 -6.26
CA THR A 237 -3.28 -15.28 -6.88
C THR A 237 -2.01 -14.81 -7.57
N TRP A 238 -0.94 -15.61 -7.56
CA TRP A 238 0.33 -15.29 -8.22
C TRP A 238 0.21 -15.23 -9.75
N HIS A 239 0.73 -14.15 -10.34
CA HIS A 239 0.86 -13.97 -11.79
C HIS A 239 2.10 -13.13 -12.13
N LEU A 240 3.10 -13.73 -12.78
CA LEU A 240 4.31 -13.00 -13.19
C LEU A 240 4.90 -13.59 -14.48
N PRO A 241 4.34 -13.26 -15.66
CA PRO A 241 4.94 -13.62 -16.93
C PRO A 241 6.25 -12.83 -17.16
N ALA A 242 7.00 -13.19 -18.21
CA ALA A 242 8.26 -12.53 -18.57
C ALA A 242 8.07 -11.07 -19.01
N ASP A 243 6.93 -10.79 -19.63
CA ASP A 243 6.54 -9.51 -20.20
C ASP A 243 6.09 -8.54 -19.10
N TRP A 244 6.05 -7.25 -19.42
CA TRP A 244 5.44 -6.24 -18.56
C TRP A 244 3.99 -5.99 -18.99
N PRO A 245 3.08 -5.64 -18.07
CA PRO A 245 1.70 -5.32 -18.42
C PRO A 245 1.63 -4.18 -19.44
N MET A 246 0.66 -4.28 -20.34
CA MET A 246 0.54 -3.36 -21.48
C MET A 246 -0.12 -2.03 -21.12
N ALA A 247 -1.00 -2.04 -20.13
CA ALA A 247 -1.71 -0.88 -19.62
C ALA A 247 -1.93 -1.01 -18.10
N TYR A 248 -2.04 0.15 -17.46
CA TYR A 248 -2.40 0.34 -16.05
C TYR A 248 -3.66 1.20 -15.99
N GLY A 249 -4.23 1.34 -14.80
CA GLY A 249 -5.46 2.10 -14.59
C GLY A 249 -6.61 1.19 -14.19
N LEU A 250 -7.81 1.76 -14.19
CA LEU A 250 -9.03 0.97 -14.03
C LEU A 250 -9.29 0.16 -15.30
N ALA A 251 -9.72 -1.09 -15.15
CA ALA A 251 -10.21 -1.86 -16.28
C ALA A 251 -11.36 -1.09 -16.95
N GLU A 252 -11.31 -0.92 -18.27
CA GLU A 252 -12.43 -0.34 -19.00
C GLU A 252 -13.65 -1.25 -18.78
N THR A 253 -14.63 -0.79 -18.02
CA THR A 253 -15.97 -1.35 -18.13
C THR A 253 -16.44 -1.07 -19.56
N THR A 254 -16.45 -2.07 -20.43
CA THR A 254 -17.19 -2.03 -21.69
C THR A 254 -18.67 -1.80 -21.38
N SER A 255 -19.03 -0.53 -21.21
CA SER A 255 -20.39 -0.04 -21.03
C SER A 255 -20.42 1.40 -21.48
N THR A 256 -20.47 1.59 -22.81
CA THR A 256 -21.21 2.65 -23.56
C THR A 256 -20.65 2.85 -24.98
N ALA A 257 -20.42 1.76 -25.73
CA ALA A 257 -20.27 1.82 -27.21
C ALA A 257 -21.46 1.18 -27.95
N ALA A 258 -22.46 0.66 -27.23
CA ALA A 258 -23.64 0.02 -27.80
C ALA A 258 -24.85 0.97 -28.00
N ASP A 259 -24.74 2.26 -27.63
CA ASP A 259 -25.87 3.21 -27.70
C ASP A 259 -25.57 4.51 -28.47
N ALA A 260 -24.50 4.54 -29.27
CA ALA A 260 -24.17 5.69 -30.12
C ALA A 260 -23.81 5.30 -31.58
N GLY A 261 -24.24 4.12 -32.01
CA GLY A 261 -23.86 3.51 -33.29
C GLY A 261 -25.00 2.99 -34.15
N GLN A 262 -26.22 3.54 -34.03
CA GLN A 262 -27.32 3.27 -34.97
C GLN A 262 -28.05 4.56 -35.36
N ARG A 263 -27.39 5.41 -36.15
CA ARG A 263 -28.07 6.19 -37.19
C ARG A 263 -27.24 6.05 -38.46
N GLN A 264 -27.59 5.04 -39.25
CA GLN A 264 -27.19 4.98 -40.65
C GLN A 264 -27.76 6.22 -41.37
N PRO A 265 -26.98 6.94 -42.19
CA PRO A 265 -27.56 7.84 -43.17
C PRO A 265 -28.11 6.97 -44.30
N THR A 266 -29.43 6.89 -44.42
CA THR A 266 -30.08 6.34 -45.61
C THR A 266 -29.81 7.28 -46.77
N THR A 267 -28.82 6.93 -47.59
CA THR A 267 -28.69 7.43 -48.96
C THR A 267 -29.73 6.71 -49.81
N HIS A 268 -30.71 7.42 -50.36
CA HIS A 268 -31.31 7.09 -51.65
C HIS A 268 -31.85 8.37 -52.31
N SER A 269 -31.29 8.64 -53.48
CA SER A 269 -31.86 9.26 -54.70
C SER A 269 -33.25 9.90 -54.60
#